data_AF-A0A7X2PUD8-F1
#
_entry.id   AF-A0A7X2PUD8-F1
#
_cell.length_a   1.000
_cell.length_b   1.000
_cell.length_c   1.000
_cell.angle_alpha   90.00
_cell.angle_beta   90.00
_cell.angle_gamma   90.00
#
_symmetry.space_group_name_H-M   'P 1'
#
loop_
_entity.id
_entity.type
_entity.pdbx_description
1 polymer ?
#
loop_
_entity_poly.entity_id
_entity_poly.type
_entity_poly.pdbx_seq_one_letter_code
_entity_poly.pdbx_strand_id
1 'polypeptide(L)'
;MNRRLLVICLTAAPVILGQSEDYKVYTDAPRLLLNPQRLRLIKRENERQSLRWQQFDSLMSGGAAMPEPGFASALYYRATGQANAGQKAVEWALGNAATDLRQLALVFDWCGPAMNEAQAERLGAKLERALAAAPSAAAVSSTLPSNDVRQQSASALAAMALADRLADHGEAVLKPIVETWWRAGVAKRLEAGIPAVPREQIYALFELLHTVRDNLQIDLRNDAPAYFKALPTDHVVSHYPSPFPAPENLFRIPVYVREGEPDLTDAALSRAAELAMVAYDSNDGNIQFVQGWLMQDRYLMRGGFGIPYEFLWANPYQPGLSYFQLPLVFHNAATGHFFARTSWDEDATWLGYFDGQLQLFRDGKIQTLRAGATTQPVSVGEALILTARDKENGRFRASSEAVFILNLTPRAHYDVEIDDQELRDEETDAGGTLVLALPEGIETGIRVKRRNE
;
A
#
# COMPACT_ATOMS: atom_id res chain seq x y z
N MET A 1 -51.87 -29.76 -40.95
CA MET A 1 -50.54 -30.17 -41.45
C MET A 1 -49.64 -28.94 -41.42
N ASN A 2 -49.08 -28.61 -40.26
CA ASN A 2 -48.43 -27.31 -40.01
C ASN A 2 -46.91 -27.47 -39.90
N ARG A 3 -46.18 -26.91 -40.88
CA ARG A 3 -44.72 -26.73 -40.85
C ARG A 3 -44.38 -25.59 -39.90
N ARG A 4 -43.56 -25.86 -38.88
CA ARG A 4 -42.86 -24.84 -38.08
C ARG A 4 -41.45 -24.66 -38.63
N LEU A 5 -41.11 -23.44 -39.05
CA LEU A 5 -39.74 -23.01 -39.31
C LEU A 5 -39.03 -22.79 -37.97
N LEU A 6 -37.83 -23.34 -37.84
CA LEU A 6 -36.90 -23.05 -36.75
C LEU A 6 -35.93 -21.98 -37.25
N VAL A 7 -35.98 -20.78 -36.68
CA VAL A 7 -35.00 -19.71 -36.92
C VAL A 7 -33.92 -19.85 -35.85
N ILE A 8 -32.69 -20.16 -36.28
CA ILE A 8 -31.50 -20.19 -35.42
C ILE A 8 -30.89 -18.79 -35.42
N CYS A 9 -31.03 -18.06 -34.31
CA CYS A 9 -30.29 -16.82 -34.09
C CYS A 9 -28.86 -17.16 -33.66
N LEU A 10 -27.89 -17.01 -34.58
CA LEU A 10 -26.47 -16.94 -34.23
C LEU A 10 -26.18 -15.60 -33.54
N THR A 11 -25.98 -15.63 -32.23
CA THR A 11 -25.39 -14.51 -31.49
C THR A 11 -23.88 -14.50 -31.75
N ALA A 12 -23.44 -13.60 -32.63
CA ALA A 12 -22.02 -13.26 -32.76
C ALA A 12 -21.59 -12.49 -31.51
N ALA A 13 -20.77 -13.10 -30.67
CA ALA A 13 -20.07 -12.39 -29.60
C ALA A 13 -18.99 -11.49 -30.23
N PRO A 14 -18.88 -10.20 -29.85
CA PRO A 14 -17.78 -9.37 -30.30
C PRO A 14 -16.49 -9.89 -29.64
N VAL A 15 -15.57 -10.36 -30.48
CA VAL A 15 -14.16 -10.52 -30.10
C VAL A 15 -13.60 -9.11 -29.90
N ILE A 16 -13.36 -8.72 -28.64
CA ILE A 16 -12.53 -7.55 -28.34
C ILE A 16 -11.11 -7.94 -28.76
N LEU A 17 -10.72 -7.53 -29.97
CA LEU A 17 -9.31 -7.49 -30.37
C LEU A 17 -8.61 -6.57 -29.38
N GLY A 18 -7.72 -7.12 -28.56
CA GLY A 18 -6.91 -6.34 -27.62
C GLY A 18 -6.17 -5.24 -28.37
N GLN A 19 -6.45 -3.99 -28.02
CA GLN A 19 -5.56 -2.89 -28.40
C GLN A 19 -4.19 -3.22 -27.81
N SER A 20 -3.14 -3.16 -28.64
CA SER A 20 -1.77 -3.22 -28.13
C SER A 20 -1.56 -2.04 -27.19
N GLU A 21 -1.19 -2.30 -25.94
CA GLU A 21 -0.84 -1.24 -24.99
C GLU A 21 0.34 -0.43 -25.52
N ASP A 22 0.27 0.88 -25.36
CA ASP A 22 1.37 1.80 -25.67
C ASP A 22 2.09 2.17 -24.37
N TYR A 23 3.41 1.95 -24.36
CA TYR A 23 4.27 2.23 -23.20
C TYR A 23 5.04 3.55 -23.35
N LYS A 24 4.82 4.28 -24.45
CA LYS A 24 5.42 5.58 -24.70
C LYS A 24 4.64 6.68 -23.99
N VAL A 25 5.38 7.66 -23.46
CA VAL A 25 4.80 8.78 -22.73
C VAL A 25 4.64 9.98 -23.67
N TYR A 26 3.40 10.43 -23.85
CA TYR A 26 3.07 11.59 -24.70
C TYR A 26 2.46 12.77 -23.94
N THR A 27 2.28 12.65 -22.62
CA THR A 27 1.71 13.70 -21.78
C THR A 27 2.73 14.79 -21.47
N ASP A 28 2.32 16.06 -21.44
CA ASP A 28 3.22 17.18 -21.11
C ASP A 28 3.56 17.28 -19.61
N ALA A 29 4.71 17.88 -19.29
CA ALA A 29 5.11 18.16 -17.91
C ALA A 29 4.28 19.31 -17.26
N PRO A 30 4.03 19.29 -15.93
CA PRO A 30 4.39 18.22 -15.01
C PRO A 30 3.48 17.00 -15.20
N ARG A 31 4.09 15.83 -15.34
CA ARG A 31 3.40 14.56 -15.59
C ARG A 31 3.59 13.57 -14.45
N LEU A 32 4.50 13.84 -13.52
CA LEU A 32 4.74 12.99 -12.36
C LEU A 32 3.88 13.41 -11.18
N LEU A 33 2.92 12.57 -10.79
CA LEU A 33 2.06 12.71 -9.59
C LEU A 33 1.24 14.01 -9.49
N LEU A 34 1.45 15.01 -10.36
CA LEU A 34 0.81 16.31 -10.39
C LEU A 34 0.03 16.51 -11.68
N ASN A 35 -0.89 15.59 -11.96
CA ASN A 35 -1.83 15.76 -13.05
C ASN A 35 -2.57 17.12 -12.94
N PRO A 36 -3.19 17.61 -14.03
CA PRO A 36 -3.79 18.95 -14.05
C PRO A 36 -4.82 19.19 -12.95
N GLN A 37 -5.51 18.15 -12.46
CA GLN A 37 -6.47 18.25 -11.37
C GLN A 37 -5.77 18.44 -10.02
N ARG A 38 -4.75 17.62 -9.71
CA ARG A 38 -4.01 17.72 -8.44
C ARG A 38 -3.22 19.01 -8.34
N LEU A 39 -2.58 19.44 -9.43
CA LEU A 39 -1.90 20.74 -9.48
C LEU A 39 -2.87 21.90 -9.18
N ARG A 40 -4.09 21.86 -9.72
CA ARG A 40 -5.13 22.86 -9.42
C ARG A 40 -5.55 22.81 -7.95
N LEU A 41 -5.68 21.63 -7.36
CA LEU A 41 -6.00 21.48 -5.94
C LEU A 41 -4.93 22.11 -5.06
N ILE A 42 -3.66 21.79 -5.29
CA ILE A 42 -2.52 22.29 -4.52
C ILE A 42 -2.41 23.82 -4.60
N LYS A 43 -2.61 24.42 -5.78
CA LYS A 43 -2.64 25.88 -5.92
C LYS A 43 -3.79 26.52 -5.14
N ARG A 44 -4.97 25.89 -5.15
CA ARG A 44 -6.12 26.36 -4.37
C ARG A 44 -5.89 26.26 -2.87
N GLU A 45 -5.20 25.22 -2.39
CA GLU A 45 -4.87 25.09 -0.97
C GLU A 45 -3.98 26.24 -0.48
N ASN A 46 -3.02 26.67 -1.31
CA ASN A 46 -2.25 27.88 -1.09
C ASN A 46 -3.14 29.14 -1.13
N GLU A 47 -3.93 29.35 -2.19
CA GLU A 47 -4.81 30.53 -2.30
C GLU A 47 -5.79 30.66 -1.12
N ARG A 48 -6.29 29.53 -0.60
CA ARG A 48 -7.21 29.46 0.53
C ARG A 48 -6.53 29.53 1.89
N GLN A 49 -5.20 29.46 1.92
CA GLN A 49 -4.41 29.38 3.14
C GLN A 49 -4.90 28.23 4.03
N SER A 50 -5.03 27.03 3.47
CA SER A 50 -5.48 25.87 4.24
C SER A 50 -4.52 25.55 5.39
N LEU A 51 -4.99 24.84 6.41
CA LEU A 51 -4.15 24.46 7.56
C LEU A 51 -2.87 23.72 7.13
N ARG A 52 -2.99 22.79 6.18
CA ARG A 52 -1.86 22.01 5.64
C ARG A 52 -0.88 22.91 4.88
N TRP A 53 -1.41 23.84 4.09
CA TRP A 53 -0.59 24.84 3.41
C TRP A 53 0.16 25.71 4.42
N GLN A 54 -0.51 26.30 5.41
CA GLN A 54 0.12 27.17 6.41
C GLN A 54 1.25 26.46 7.17
N GLN A 55 1.06 25.17 7.50
CA GLN A 55 2.10 24.36 8.14
C GLN A 55 3.30 24.14 7.21
N PHE A 56 3.04 23.79 5.95
CA PHE A 56 4.10 23.60 4.96
C PHE A 56 4.86 24.90 4.69
N ASP A 57 4.13 26.00 4.49
CA ASP A 57 4.66 27.34 4.28
C ASP A 57 5.50 27.82 5.46
N SER A 58 5.05 27.61 6.69
CA SER A 58 5.81 27.98 7.89
C SER A 58 7.18 27.29 7.95
N LEU A 59 7.27 26.02 7.53
CA LEU A 59 8.54 25.30 7.50
C LEU A 59 9.43 25.76 6.33
N MET A 60 8.85 25.93 5.16
CA MET A 60 9.59 26.32 3.96
C MET A 60 10.12 27.77 4.05
N SER A 61 9.26 28.72 4.46
CA SER A 61 9.61 30.13 4.67
C SER A 61 10.51 30.33 5.90
N GLY A 62 10.32 29.53 6.95
CA GLY A 62 11.17 29.50 8.14
C GLY A 62 12.56 28.90 7.91
N GLY A 63 12.83 28.35 6.72
CA GLY A 63 14.14 27.79 6.38
C GLY A 63 14.44 26.45 7.08
N ALA A 64 13.40 25.70 7.47
CA ALA A 64 13.57 24.38 8.09
C ALA A 64 14.36 23.44 7.17
N ALA A 65 15.19 22.58 7.78
CA ALA A 65 15.88 21.52 7.05
C ALA A 65 14.88 20.41 6.70
N MET A 66 14.61 20.25 5.41
CA MET A 66 13.71 19.21 4.91
C MET A 66 14.51 17.92 4.66
N PRO A 67 14.09 16.76 5.18
CA PRO A 67 14.77 15.49 4.91
C PRO A 67 14.80 15.09 3.43
N GLU A 68 13.75 15.47 2.69
CA GLU A 68 13.66 15.32 1.24
C GLU A 68 13.60 16.69 0.55
N PRO A 69 14.74 17.40 0.48
CA PRO A 69 14.78 18.80 0.12
C PRO A 69 14.41 19.06 -1.36
N GLY A 70 14.70 18.11 -2.25
CA GLY A 70 14.34 18.20 -3.66
C GLY A 70 12.83 18.13 -3.85
N PHE A 71 12.20 17.13 -3.25
CA PHE A 71 10.74 16.95 -3.25
C PHE A 71 10.03 18.16 -2.61
N ALA A 72 10.43 18.55 -1.41
CA ALA A 72 9.80 19.66 -0.69
C ALA A 72 9.91 20.99 -1.46
N SER A 73 11.11 21.34 -1.96
CA SER A 73 11.31 22.61 -2.68
C SER A 73 10.56 22.64 -4.02
N ALA A 74 10.54 21.51 -4.74
CA ALA A 74 9.79 21.39 -5.99
C ALA A 74 8.27 21.48 -5.76
N LEU A 75 7.73 20.81 -4.75
CA LEU A 75 6.31 20.88 -4.41
C LEU A 75 5.89 22.32 -4.05
N TYR A 76 6.70 22.98 -3.22
CA TYR A 76 6.46 24.37 -2.82
C TYR A 76 6.52 25.32 -4.02
N TYR A 77 7.45 25.11 -4.97
CA TYR A 77 7.46 25.84 -6.24
C TYR A 77 6.17 25.65 -7.03
N ARG A 78 5.66 24.42 -7.16
CA ARG A 78 4.40 24.16 -7.90
C ARG A 78 3.17 24.80 -7.25
N ALA A 79 3.16 24.89 -5.92
CA ALA A 79 2.10 25.51 -5.16
C ALA A 79 2.10 27.04 -5.25
N THR A 80 3.28 27.66 -5.30
CA THR A 80 3.43 29.12 -5.18
C THR A 80 3.77 29.85 -6.48
N GLY A 81 4.42 29.16 -7.42
CA GLY A 81 5.04 29.78 -8.59
C GLY A 81 6.30 30.61 -8.29
N GLN A 82 6.82 30.60 -7.04
CA GLN A 82 7.97 31.41 -6.67
C GLN A 82 9.28 30.87 -7.25
N ALA A 83 9.92 31.66 -8.12
CA ALA A 83 11.16 31.26 -8.81
C ALA A 83 12.28 30.79 -7.86
N ASN A 84 12.43 31.43 -6.70
CA ASN A 84 13.47 31.07 -5.72
C ASN A 84 13.32 29.64 -5.19
N ALA A 85 12.10 29.16 -4.99
CA ALA A 85 11.86 27.79 -4.56
C ALA A 85 12.23 26.78 -5.65
N GLY A 86 11.89 27.11 -6.91
CA GLY A 86 12.28 26.32 -8.08
C GLY A 86 13.80 26.25 -8.22
N GLN A 87 14.49 27.39 -8.09
CA GLN A 87 15.96 27.44 -8.13
C GLN A 87 16.60 26.62 -7.01
N LYS A 88 16.09 26.72 -5.77
CA LYS A 88 16.59 25.91 -4.63
C LYS A 88 16.49 24.41 -4.92
N ALA A 89 15.38 23.96 -5.51
CA ALA A 89 15.20 22.56 -5.91
C ALA A 89 16.22 22.14 -6.99
N VAL A 90 16.40 22.98 -8.01
CA VAL A 90 17.34 22.75 -9.13
C VAL A 90 18.79 22.73 -8.64
N GLU A 91 19.19 23.67 -7.79
CA GLU A 91 20.52 23.73 -7.20
C GLU A 91 20.85 22.48 -6.38
N TRP A 92 19.90 22.02 -5.56
CA TRP A 92 20.04 20.76 -4.84
C TRP A 92 20.23 19.58 -5.82
N ALA A 93 19.36 19.47 -6.83
CA ALA A 93 19.39 18.36 -7.78
C ALA A 93 20.67 18.32 -8.62
N LEU A 94 21.24 19.49 -8.93
CA LEU A 94 22.51 19.64 -9.65
C LEU A 94 23.74 19.42 -8.76
N GLY A 95 23.58 19.39 -7.43
CA GLY A 95 24.64 19.11 -6.47
C GLY A 95 25.12 17.66 -6.50
N ASN A 96 26.38 17.43 -6.11
CA ASN A 96 26.99 16.10 -6.15
C ASN A 96 26.39 15.12 -5.12
N ALA A 97 25.86 15.63 -4.01
CA ALA A 97 25.27 14.82 -2.95
C ALA A 97 23.85 14.31 -3.28
N ALA A 98 23.18 14.89 -4.28
CA ALA A 98 21.84 14.46 -4.68
C ALA A 98 21.92 13.20 -5.55
N THR A 99 21.60 12.04 -4.97
CA THR A 99 21.64 10.73 -5.65
C THR A 99 20.29 10.03 -5.72
N ASP A 100 19.29 10.54 -4.99
CA ASP A 100 17.94 9.99 -4.96
C ASP A 100 17.25 10.17 -6.33
N LEU A 101 17.10 9.07 -7.08
CA LEU A 101 16.53 9.05 -8.42
C LEU A 101 15.08 9.56 -8.44
N ARG A 102 14.28 9.23 -7.42
CA ARG A 102 12.89 9.68 -7.29
C ARG A 102 12.86 11.20 -7.17
N GLN A 103 13.61 11.78 -6.23
CA GLN A 103 13.62 13.22 -6.04
C GLN A 103 14.20 13.97 -7.27
N LEU A 104 15.25 13.45 -7.90
CA LEU A 104 15.80 14.03 -9.13
C LEU A 104 14.75 14.09 -10.25
N ALA A 105 13.96 13.02 -10.43
CA ALA A 105 12.91 12.96 -11.44
C ALA A 105 11.80 13.99 -11.16
N LEU A 106 11.36 14.09 -9.90
CA LEU A 106 10.37 15.10 -9.48
C LEU A 106 10.86 16.53 -9.72
N VAL A 107 12.13 16.83 -9.38
CA VAL A 107 12.69 18.17 -9.64
C VAL A 107 12.75 18.46 -11.14
N PHE A 108 13.19 17.51 -11.96
CA PHE A 108 13.29 17.70 -13.41
C PHE A 108 11.92 17.98 -14.05
N ASP A 109 10.90 17.19 -13.70
CA ASP A 109 9.55 17.34 -14.23
C ASP A 109 8.83 18.60 -13.70
N TRP A 110 8.93 18.87 -12.39
CA TRP A 110 8.14 19.95 -11.77
C TRP A 110 8.79 21.32 -11.94
N CYS A 111 10.12 21.38 -11.90
CA CYS A 111 10.89 22.62 -11.95
C CYS A 111 11.45 22.93 -13.35
N GLY A 112 11.02 22.20 -14.39
CA GLY A 112 11.35 22.50 -15.80
C GLY A 112 11.33 24.00 -16.13
N PRO A 113 10.23 24.74 -15.84
CA PRO A 113 10.16 26.17 -16.13
C PRO A 113 11.08 27.07 -15.28
N ALA A 114 11.68 26.56 -14.20
CA ALA A 114 12.65 27.28 -13.39
C ALA A 114 14.10 27.06 -13.87
N MET A 115 14.34 26.09 -14.76
CA MET A 115 15.68 25.79 -15.29
C MET A 115 15.98 26.64 -16.54
N ASN A 116 17.23 27.07 -16.66
CA ASN A 116 17.77 27.46 -17.97
C ASN A 116 18.21 26.22 -18.76
N GLU A 117 18.50 26.39 -20.06
CA GLU A 117 18.86 25.29 -20.97
C GLU A 117 20.07 24.48 -20.47
N ALA A 118 21.11 25.15 -19.97
CA ALA A 118 22.30 24.46 -19.44
C ALA A 118 21.99 23.64 -18.18
N GLN A 119 21.12 24.15 -17.30
CA GLN A 119 20.66 23.41 -16.11
C GLN A 119 19.82 22.21 -16.50
N ALA A 120 18.90 22.37 -17.47
CA ALA A 120 18.04 21.30 -17.97
C ALA A 120 18.89 20.18 -18.61
N GLU A 121 19.85 20.52 -19.47
CA GLU A 121 20.77 19.53 -20.06
C GLU A 121 21.59 18.79 -19.00
N ARG A 122 22.13 19.52 -18.02
CA ARG A 122 23.00 18.92 -17.00
C ARG A 122 22.23 18.00 -16.05
N LEU A 123 21.00 18.38 -15.66
CA LEU A 123 20.14 17.54 -14.83
C LEU A 123 19.59 16.34 -15.62
N GLY A 124 19.18 16.55 -16.87
CA GLY A 124 18.75 15.48 -17.78
C GLY A 124 19.83 14.41 -17.96
N ALA A 125 21.06 14.82 -18.30
CA ALA A 125 22.19 13.89 -18.44
C ALA A 125 22.60 13.22 -17.10
N LYS A 126 22.32 13.85 -15.95
CA LYS A 126 22.51 13.22 -14.64
C LYS A 126 21.46 12.13 -14.39
N LEU A 127 20.20 12.41 -14.69
CA LEU A 127 19.09 11.48 -14.60
C LEU A 127 19.24 10.29 -15.55
N GLU A 128 19.60 10.53 -16.81
CA GLU A 128 19.85 9.47 -17.81
C GLU A 128 20.93 8.49 -17.32
N ARG A 129 22.05 9.01 -16.76
CA ARG A 129 23.10 8.17 -16.18
C ARG A 129 22.65 7.40 -14.95
N ALA A 130 21.90 8.04 -14.06
CA ALA A 130 21.37 7.39 -12.86
C ALA A 130 20.37 6.28 -13.21
N LEU A 131 19.50 6.51 -14.19
CA LEU A 131 18.54 5.54 -14.71
C LEU A 131 19.25 4.36 -15.40
N ALA A 132 20.27 4.63 -16.22
CA ALA A 132 21.06 3.58 -16.86
C ALA A 132 21.87 2.71 -15.87
N ALA A 133 22.24 3.27 -14.72
CA ALA A 133 22.92 2.55 -13.64
C ALA A 133 21.96 1.75 -12.73
N ALA A 134 20.65 2.02 -12.80
CA ALA A 134 19.65 1.32 -12.02
C ALA A 134 19.51 -0.15 -12.48
N PRO A 135 19.27 -1.11 -11.56
CA PRO A 135 19.00 -2.49 -11.94
C PRO A 135 17.79 -2.58 -12.89
N SER A 136 17.98 -3.27 -14.02
CA SER A 136 16.93 -3.43 -15.02
C SER A 136 15.84 -4.40 -14.56
N ALA A 137 14.57 -4.02 -14.74
CA ALA A 137 13.42 -4.91 -14.57
C ALA A 137 13.43 -6.13 -15.50
N ALA A 138 14.16 -6.06 -16.63
CA ALA A 138 14.34 -7.20 -17.53
C ALA A 138 15.38 -8.22 -17.04
N ALA A 139 16.27 -7.82 -16.12
CA ALA A 139 17.35 -8.66 -15.59
C ALA A 139 16.90 -9.54 -14.40
N VAL A 140 15.59 -9.70 -14.18
CA VAL A 140 15.05 -10.62 -13.18
C VAL A 140 15.50 -12.04 -13.53
N SER A 141 16.53 -12.50 -12.81
CA SER A 141 17.12 -13.83 -12.89
C SER A 141 16.09 -14.92 -12.53
N SER A 142 16.43 -16.19 -12.77
CA SER A 142 15.67 -17.38 -12.38
C SER A 142 15.44 -17.56 -10.86
N THR A 143 15.86 -16.61 -10.05
CA THR A 143 15.52 -16.45 -8.63
C THR A 143 14.62 -15.23 -8.46
N LEU A 144 13.48 -15.43 -7.80
CA LEU A 144 12.36 -14.51 -7.51
C LEU A 144 12.56 -13.03 -7.89
N PRO A 145 11.57 -12.37 -8.54
CA PRO A 145 11.63 -10.93 -8.84
C PRO A 145 12.01 -10.12 -7.60
N SER A 146 12.87 -9.11 -7.78
CA SER A 146 13.20 -8.17 -6.71
C SER A 146 11.92 -7.54 -6.16
N ASN A 147 11.69 -7.64 -4.86
CA ASN A 147 10.56 -7.00 -4.16
C ASN A 147 10.83 -5.50 -3.89
N ASP A 148 11.84 -4.92 -4.52
CA ASP A 148 12.18 -3.49 -4.36
C ASP A 148 11.27 -2.62 -5.24
N VAL A 149 10.07 -2.36 -4.72
CA VAL A 149 9.07 -1.48 -5.33
C VAL A 149 9.57 -0.04 -5.40
N ARG A 150 10.36 0.42 -4.41
CA ARG A 150 10.96 1.77 -4.41
C ARG A 150 11.83 1.97 -5.64
N GLN A 151 12.68 1.00 -5.96
CA GLN A 151 13.55 1.07 -7.13
C GLN A 151 12.74 1.13 -8.44
N GLN A 152 11.71 0.30 -8.59
CA GLN A 152 10.89 0.29 -9.82
C GLN A 152 10.05 1.57 -9.96
N SER A 153 9.49 2.06 -8.87
CA SER A 153 8.79 3.35 -8.83
C SER A 153 9.70 4.51 -9.24
N ALA A 154 10.91 4.58 -8.68
CA ALA A 154 11.90 5.62 -9.03
C ALA A 154 12.34 5.52 -10.50
N SER A 155 12.57 4.32 -11.03
CA SER A 155 12.91 4.10 -12.44
C SER A 155 11.78 4.53 -13.38
N ALA A 156 10.52 4.22 -13.03
CA ALA A 156 9.36 4.64 -13.81
C ALA A 156 9.22 6.17 -13.82
N LEU A 157 9.28 6.81 -12.65
CA LEU A 157 9.26 8.28 -12.52
C LEU A 157 10.36 8.93 -13.39
N ALA A 158 11.59 8.41 -13.32
CA ALA A 158 12.71 8.95 -14.09
C ALA A 158 12.55 8.76 -15.61
N ALA A 159 12.09 7.58 -16.06
CA ALA A 159 11.82 7.33 -17.47
C ALA A 159 10.75 8.28 -18.03
N MET A 160 9.68 8.52 -17.25
CA MET A 160 8.62 9.44 -17.65
C MET A 160 9.06 10.90 -17.63
N ALA A 161 9.84 11.33 -16.64
CA ALA A 161 10.43 12.68 -16.61
C ALA A 161 11.33 12.94 -17.82
N LEU A 162 12.05 11.91 -18.29
CA LEU A 162 12.98 11.99 -19.43
C LEU A 162 12.32 11.69 -20.78
N ALA A 163 11.01 11.47 -20.86
CA ALA A 163 10.37 10.95 -22.08
C ALA A 163 10.61 11.80 -23.33
N ASP A 164 10.77 13.12 -23.20
CA ASP A 164 11.02 14.01 -24.34
C ASP A 164 12.50 13.99 -24.79
N ARG A 165 13.39 13.40 -23.98
CA ARG A 165 14.83 13.25 -24.24
C ARG A 165 15.20 11.86 -24.74
N LEU A 166 14.40 10.85 -24.40
CA LEU A 166 14.64 9.47 -24.79
C LEU A 166 14.06 9.20 -26.18
N ALA A 167 14.84 8.54 -27.04
CA ALA A 167 14.45 8.26 -28.43
C ALA A 167 13.20 7.37 -28.55
N ASP A 168 12.91 6.58 -27.52
CA ASP A 168 11.77 5.66 -27.43
C ASP A 168 10.68 6.16 -26.46
N HIS A 169 10.77 7.42 -26.01
CA HIS A 169 9.85 8.01 -25.04
C HIS A 169 9.70 7.21 -23.73
N GLY A 170 10.77 6.53 -23.30
CA GLY A 170 10.82 5.78 -22.04
C GLY A 170 10.33 4.32 -22.13
N GLU A 171 9.88 3.87 -23.30
CA GLU A 171 9.32 2.53 -23.51
C GLU A 171 10.26 1.40 -23.04
N ALA A 172 11.56 1.48 -23.32
CA ALA A 172 12.53 0.43 -22.94
C ALA A 172 12.66 0.22 -21.42
N VAL A 173 12.26 1.21 -20.61
CA VAL A 173 12.21 1.08 -19.15
C VAL A 173 10.80 0.69 -18.68
N LEU A 174 9.78 1.37 -19.20
CA LEU A 174 8.41 1.23 -18.72
C LEU A 174 7.80 -0.13 -19.06
N LYS A 175 8.03 -0.63 -20.27
CA LYS A 175 7.49 -1.92 -20.72
C LYS A 175 7.97 -3.10 -19.84
N PRO A 176 9.29 -3.27 -19.56
CA PRO A 176 9.74 -4.32 -18.64
C PRO A 176 9.19 -4.18 -17.21
N ILE A 177 8.98 -2.96 -16.72
CA ILE A 177 8.37 -2.75 -15.39
C ILE A 177 6.94 -3.31 -15.36
N VAL A 178 6.14 -3.00 -16.39
CA VAL A 178 4.74 -3.44 -16.47
C VAL A 178 4.63 -4.93 -16.80
N GLU A 179 5.26 -5.39 -17.88
CA GLU A 179 5.08 -6.77 -18.37
C GLU A 179 5.85 -7.80 -17.55
N THR A 180 7.10 -7.52 -17.24
CA THR A 180 8.00 -8.52 -16.63
C THR A 180 7.96 -8.44 -15.11
N TRP A 181 8.27 -7.27 -14.54
CA TRP A 181 8.36 -7.15 -13.08
C TRP A 181 6.97 -7.21 -12.43
N TRP A 182 6.01 -6.43 -12.91
CA TRP A 182 4.66 -6.37 -12.33
C TRP A 182 3.84 -7.59 -12.73
N ARG A 183 3.43 -7.72 -14.00
CA ARG A 183 2.48 -8.78 -14.43
C ARG A 183 3.04 -10.18 -14.29
N ALA A 184 4.24 -10.44 -14.80
CA ALA A 184 4.83 -11.77 -14.75
C ALA A 184 5.44 -12.12 -13.38
N GLY A 185 5.68 -11.13 -12.52
CA GLY A 185 6.33 -11.29 -11.22
C GLY A 185 5.41 -11.00 -10.03
N VAL A 186 5.24 -9.72 -9.71
CA VAL A 186 4.54 -9.26 -8.49
C VAL A 186 3.06 -9.66 -8.50
N ALA A 187 2.32 -9.33 -9.55
CA ALA A 187 0.88 -9.56 -9.65
C ALA A 187 0.51 -11.05 -9.50
N LYS A 188 1.20 -11.94 -10.23
CA LYS A 188 1.02 -13.40 -10.09
C LYS A 188 1.26 -13.91 -8.67
N ARG A 189 2.24 -13.34 -7.96
CA ARG A 189 2.50 -13.71 -6.56
C ARG A 189 1.38 -13.22 -5.65
N LEU A 190 0.88 -12.00 -5.86
CA LEU A 190 -0.27 -11.47 -5.13
C LEU A 190 -1.53 -12.31 -5.37
N GLU A 191 -1.81 -12.72 -6.61
CA GLU A 191 -2.92 -13.63 -6.94
C GLU A 191 -2.73 -15.01 -6.28
N ALA A 192 -1.49 -15.48 -6.20
CA ALA A 192 -1.15 -16.71 -5.50
C ALA A 192 -1.10 -16.55 -3.97
N GLY A 193 -1.43 -15.39 -3.40
CA GLY A 193 -1.40 -15.18 -1.94
C GLY A 193 0.00 -15.09 -1.33
N ILE A 194 1.03 -14.94 -2.17
CA ILE A 194 2.43 -14.89 -1.74
C ILE A 194 2.81 -13.41 -1.52
N PRO A 195 3.31 -13.01 -0.35
CA PRO A 195 3.72 -11.63 -0.07
C PRO A 195 4.74 -11.13 -1.10
N ALA A 196 4.36 -10.15 -1.92
CA ALA A 196 5.20 -9.62 -3.00
C ALA A 196 5.55 -8.13 -2.87
N VAL A 197 4.78 -7.40 -2.07
CA VAL A 197 4.97 -5.97 -1.82
C VAL A 197 5.27 -5.78 -0.34
N PRO A 198 6.49 -5.34 0.03
CA PRO A 198 6.80 -5.02 1.42
C PRO A 198 5.90 -3.89 1.94
N ARG A 199 5.43 -4.00 3.18
CA ARG A 199 4.46 -3.06 3.77
C ARG A 199 5.00 -1.63 3.81
N GLU A 200 6.27 -1.46 4.15
CA GLU A 200 6.96 -0.18 4.18
C GLU A 200 7.19 0.43 2.78
N GLN A 201 6.84 -0.30 1.72
CA GLN A 201 6.94 0.14 0.33
C GLN A 201 5.58 0.37 -0.35
N ILE A 202 4.47 0.26 0.38
CA ILE A 202 3.12 0.49 -0.17
C ILE A 202 3.00 1.92 -0.72
N TYR A 203 3.63 2.93 -0.07
CA TYR A 203 3.64 4.28 -0.63
C TYR A 203 4.30 4.34 -2.02
N ALA A 204 5.46 3.69 -2.18
CA ALA A 204 6.16 3.64 -3.46
C ALA A 204 5.37 2.86 -4.52
N LEU A 205 4.61 1.83 -4.11
CA LEU A 205 3.66 1.16 -5.00
C LEU A 205 2.63 2.16 -5.51
N PHE A 206 2.01 2.95 -4.64
CA PHE A 206 1.02 3.94 -5.06
C PHE A 206 1.61 5.05 -5.93
N GLU A 207 2.85 5.49 -5.70
CA GLU A 207 3.54 6.38 -6.64
C GLU A 207 3.66 5.76 -8.04
N LEU A 208 4.04 4.47 -8.12
CA LEU A 208 4.11 3.75 -9.39
C LEU A 208 2.72 3.64 -10.03
N LEU A 209 1.70 3.26 -9.27
CA LEU A 209 0.32 3.13 -9.77
C LEU A 209 -0.17 4.46 -10.36
N HIS A 210 -0.06 5.57 -9.60
CA HIS A 210 -0.47 6.91 -10.07
C HIS A 210 0.27 7.28 -11.35
N THR A 211 1.59 7.08 -11.35
CA THR A 211 2.46 7.46 -12.47
C THR A 211 2.14 6.67 -13.74
N VAL A 212 2.00 5.34 -13.64
CA VAL A 212 1.64 4.46 -14.77
C VAL A 212 0.24 4.77 -15.29
N ARG A 213 -0.76 4.90 -14.42
CA ARG A 213 -2.13 5.18 -14.85
C ARG A 213 -2.24 6.54 -15.53
N ASP A 214 -1.69 7.58 -14.91
CA ASP A 214 -1.89 8.96 -15.36
C ASP A 214 -1.14 9.26 -16.68
N ASN A 215 -0.09 8.49 -17.00
CA ASN A 215 0.74 8.70 -18.20
C ASN A 215 0.51 7.66 -19.31
N LEU A 216 0.22 6.41 -18.96
CA LEU A 216 0.07 5.29 -19.91
C LEU A 216 -1.36 4.77 -20.04
N GLN A 217 -2.29 5.24 -19.20
CA GLN A 217 -3.67 4.76 -19.13
C GLN A 217 -3.80 3.26 -18.76
N ILE A 218 -2.77 2.71 -18.12
CA ILE A 218 -2.74 1.33 -17.62
C ILE A 218 -3.07 1.34 -16.12
N ASP A 219 -4.14 0.65 -15.71
CA ASP A 219 -4.42 0.43 -14.28
C ASP A 219 -3.87 -0.93 -13.84
N LEU A 220 -2.68 -0.91 -13.23
CA LEU A 220 -1.98 -2.09 -12.73
C LEU A 220 -2.76 -2.87 -11.66
N ARG A 221 -3.78 -2.27 -11.04
CA ARG A 221 -4.64 -2.99 -10.08
C ARG A 221 -5.44 -4.11 -10.72
N ASN A 222 -5.71 -4.01 -12.03
CA ASN A 222 -6.47 -5.01 -12.78
C ASN A 222 -5.75 -6.37 -12.85
N ASP A 223 -4.43 -6.38 -12.65
CA ASP A 223 -3.63 -7.61 -12.65
C ASP A 223 -3.69 -8.36 -11.30
N ALA A 224 -4.22 -7.75 -10.23
CA ALA A 224 -4.36 -8.38 -8.91
C ALA A 224 -5.58 -7.83 -8.12
N PRO A 225 -6.81 -7.92 -8.65
CA PRO A 225 -7.96 -7.18 -8.13
C PRO A 225 -8.35 -7.58 -6.70
N ALA A 226 -8.22 -8.85 -6.33
CA ALA A 226 -8.53 -9.33 -4.99
C ALA A 226 -7.62 -8.71 -3.92
N TYR A 227 -6.33 -8.56 -4.23
CA TYR A 227 -5.37 -7.91 -3.35
C TYR A 227 -5.74 -6.43 -3.14
N PHE A 228 -5.97 -5.68 -4.22
CA PHE A 228 -6.31 -4.26 -4.13
C PHE A 228 -7.67 -3.98 -3.51
N LYS A 229 -8.63 -4.92 -3.62
CA LYS A 229 -9.91 -4.83 -2.92
C LYS A 229 -9.74 -4.92 -1.40
N ALA A 230 -8.86 -5.81 -0.93
CA ALA A 230 -8.64 -6.04 0.51
C ALA A 230 -7.65 -5.04 1.14
N LEU A 231 -6.72 -4.51 0.35
CA LEU A 231 -5.60 -3.69 0.81
C LEU A 231 -6.01 -2.49 1.69
N PRO A 232 -7.04 -1.67 1.35
CA PRO A 232 -7.39 -0.52 2.17
C PRO A 232 -7.80 -0.91 3.59
N THR A 233 -8.61 -1.97 3.72
CA THR A 233 -9.04 -2.47 5.02
C THR A 233 -7.88 -3.11 5.78
N ASP A 234 -7.09 -3.98 5.13
CA ASP A 234 -5.89 -4.61 5.72
C ASP A 234 -4.94 -3.56 6.29
N HIS A 235 -4.71 -2.48 5.53
CA HIS A 235 -3.83 -1.39 5.94
C HIS A 235 -4.36 -0.69 7.20
N VAL A 236 -5.64 -0.34 7.26
CA VAL A 236 -6.23 0.32 8.44
C VAL A 236 -6.23 -0.58 9.68
N VAL A 237 -6.70 -1.83 9.57
CA VAL A 237 -6.79 -2.74 10.72
C VAL A 237 -5.43 -3.18 11.25
N SER A 238 -4.38 -3.06 10.44
CA SER A 238 -3.00 -3.38 10.81
C SER A 238 -2.31 -2.32 11.67
N HIS A 239 -2.99 -1.24 12.06
CA HIS A 239 -2.42 -0.25 12.99
C HIS A 239 -2.67 -0.66 14.44
N TYR A 240 -1.66 -0.49 15.29
CA TYR A 240 -1.86 -0.63 16.73
C TYR A 240 -2.86 0.44 17.24
N PRO A 241 -3.70 0.10 18.23
CA PRO A 241 -4.74 1.01 18.73
C PRO A 241 -4.21 2.33 19.31
N SER A 242 -3.15 2.26 20.12
CA SER A 242 -2.65 3.45 20.82
C SER A 242 -1.83 4.33 19.89
N PRO A 243 -2.06 5.66 19.88
CA PRO A 243 -1.19 6.58 19.18
C PRO A 243 0.21 6.59 19.81
N PHE A 244 1.20 6.86 18.97
CA PHE A 244 2.56 7.13 19.41
C PHE A 244 2.81 8.63 19.45
N PRO A 245 3.22 9.21 20.60
CA PRO A 245 3.46 10.63 20.72
C PRO A 245 4.82 11.03 20.14
N ALA A 246 4.86 12.14 19.41
CA ALA A 246 6.08 12.82 18.99
C ALA A 246 5.95 14.33 19.20
N PRO A 247 7.05 15.11 19.18
CA PRO A 247 6.99 16.57 19.35
C PRO A 247 6.06 17.29 18.37
N GLU A 248 5.97 16.81 17.13
CA GLU A 248 5.23 17.46 16.04
C GLU A 248 3.75 17.08 15.97
N ASN A 249 3.40 15.82 16.24
CA ASN A 249 2.06 15.25 16.13
C ASN A 249 1.99 13.87 16.78
N LEU A 250 0.81 13.25 16.78
CA LEU A 250 0.66 11.83 17.08
C LEU A 250 0.85 11.02 15.80
N PHE A 251 1.36 9.81 15.93
CA PHE A 251 1.49 8.85 14.84
C PHE A 251 0.61 7.64 15.10
N ARG A 252 0.00 7.12 14.03
CA ARG A 252 -0.51 5.76 14.01
C ARG A 252 0.61 4.85 13.57
N ILE A 253 0.83 3.80 14.35
CA ILE A 253 1.93 2.88 14.11
C ILE A 253 1.38 1.66 13.37
N PRO A 254 1.75 1.44 12.10
CA PRO A 254 1.44 0.18 11.44
C PRO A 254 2.22 -0.95 12.10
N VAL A 255 1.74 -2.18 11.96
CA VAL A 255 2.52 -3.36 12.37
C VAL A 255 3.95 -3.34 11.82
N TYR A 256 4.88 -3.76 12.66
CA TYR A 256 6.29 -3.91 12.30
C TYR A 256 6.92 -5.13 13.00
N VAL A 257 7.98 -5.69 12.41
CA VAL A 257 8.63 -6.92 12.91
C VAL A 257 9.94 -6.64 13.66
N ARG A 258 10.51 -5.45 13.50
CA ARG A 258 11.77 -5.09 14.16
C ARG A 258 11.64 -4.94 15.68
N GLU A 259 12.74 -5.16 16.39
CA GLU A 259 12.79 -4.91 17.83
C GLU A 259 12.88 -3.40 18.14
N GLY A 260 12.31 -2.99 19.26
CA GLY A 260 12.39 -1.62 19.77
C GLY A 260 11.24 -0.70 19.36
N GLU A 261 11.52 0.60 19.40
CA GLU A 261 10.55 1.66 19.10
C GLU A 261 10.18 1.69 17.60
N PRO A 262 8.95 2.12 17.26
CA PRO A 262 8.50 2.22 15.88
C PRO A 262 9.30 3.25 15.07
N ASP A 263 9.34 3.08 13.75
CA ASP A 263 9.89 4.12 12.87
C ASP A 263 8.82 5.17 12.62
N LEU A 264 9.12 6.41 12.95
CA LEU A 264 8.22 7.50 12.61
C LEU A 264 8.28 7.82 11.11
N THR A 265 9.36 7.45 10.42
CA THR A 265 9.46 7.54 8.95
C THR A 265 8.54 6.52 8.30
N ASP A 266 8.55 5.27 8.76
CA ASP A 266 7.66 4.21 8.25
C ASP A 266 6.19 4.53 8.58
N ALA A 267 5.91 5.07 9.77
CA ALA A 267 4.57 5.53 10.13
C ALA A 267 4.08 6.69 9.22
N ALA A 268 4.96 7.66 8.95
CA ALA A 268 4.65 8.75 8.02
C ALA A 268 4.43 8.24 6.59
N LEU A 269 5.26 7.33 6.09
CA LEU A 269 5.09 6.73 4.76
C LEU A 269 3.84 5.84 4.68
N SER A 270 3.50 5.14 5.75
CA SER A 270 2.26 4.37 5.85
C SER A 270 1.04 5.28 5.71
N ARG A 271 1.01 6.41 6.44
CA ARG A 271 -0.02 7.44 6.27
C ARG A 271 -0.01 8.08 4.87
N ALA A 272 1.17 8.36 4.31
CA ALA A 272 1.28 8.87 2.94
C ALA A 272 0.69 7.89 1.93
N ALA A 273 0.85 6.58 2.17
CA ALA A 273 0.25 5.53 1.35
C ALA A 273 -1.28 5.55 1.41
N GLU A 274 -1.86 5.70 2.60
CA GLU A 274 -3.31 5.85 2.79
C GLU A 274 -3.85 7.09 2.08
N LEU A 275 -3.16 8.23 2.16
CA LEU A 275 -3.54 9.44 1.45
C LEU A 275 -3.45 9.24 -0.09
N ALA A 276 -2.41 8.56 -0.56
CA ALA A 276 -2.24 8.25 -1.97
C ALA A 276 -3.29 7.23 -2.48
N MET A 277 -3.72 6.27 -1.65
CA MET A 277 -4.84 5.36 -1.91
C MET A 277 -6.13 6.13 -2.14
N VAL A 278 -6.48 7.03 -1.22
CA VAL A 278 -7.67 7.89 -1.34
C VAL A 278 -7.62 8.73 -2.61
N ALA A 279 -6.46 9.32 -2.90
CA ALA A 279 -6.27 10.13 -4.10
C ALA A 279 -6.32 9.31 -5.40
N TYR A 280 -6.11 7.98 -5.33
CA TYR A 280 -6.17 7.09 -6.49
C TYR A 280 -7.61 6.76 -6.88
N ASP A 281 -8.46 6.42 -5.91
CA ASP A 281 -9.83 5.96 -6.18
C ASP A 281 -10.81 6.32 -5.05
N SER A 282 -11.22 7.58 -5.00
CA SER A 282 -12.09 8.10 -3.93
C SER A 282 -13.52 7.53 -3.93
N ASN A 283 -13.91 6.77 -4.95
CA ASN A 283 -15.25 6.24 -5.09
C ASN A 283 -15.40 4.82 -4.54
N ASP A 284 -14.29 4.13 -4.26
CA ASP A 284 -14.32 2.80 -3.67
C ASP A 284 -14.77 2.85 -2.19
N GLY A 285 -15.66 1.93 -1.80
CA GLY A 285 -16.25 1.92 -0.46
C GLY A 285 -15.23 1.67 0.66
N ASN A 286 -14.23 0.80 0.43
CA ASN A 286 -13.18 0.55 1.42
C ASN A 286 -12.27 1.78 1.55
N ILE A 287 -12.01 2.48 0.45
CA ILE A 287 -11.27 3.74 0.43
C ILE A 287 -12.00 4.85 1.21
N GLN A 288 -13.34 4.89 1.19
CA GLN A 288 -14.08 5.88 1.98
C GLN A 288 -13.88 5.69 3.50
N PHE A 289 -13.70 4.46 3.98
CA PHE A 289 -13.31 4.22 5.38
C PHE A 289 -11.88 4.70 5.66
N VAL A 290 -10.95 4.52 4.72
CA VAL A 290 -9.58 5.09 4.82
C VAL A 290 -9.64 6.62 4.89
N GLN A 291 -10.49 7.26 4.09
CA GLN A 291 -10.68 8.71 4.18
C GLN A 291 -11.18 9.12 5.58
N GLY A 292 -12.21 8.46 6.12
CA GLY A 292 -12.69 8.76 7.48
C GLY A 292 -11.66 8.45 8.57
N TRP A 293 -10.82 7.44 8.37
CA TRP A 293 -9.65 7.16 9.21
C TRP A 293 -8.67 8.33 9.20
N LEU A 294 -8.35 8.88 8.03
CA LEU A 294 -7.36 9.95 7.84
C LEU A 294 -7.77 11.34 8.36
N MET A 295 -9.07 11.62 8.48
CA MET A 295 -9.62 12.95 8.82
C MET A 295 -9.47 13.36 10.30
N GLN A 296 -8.55 12.74 11.04
CA GLN A 296 -8.27 13.10 12.43
C GLN A 296 -7.07 14.05 12.51
N ASP A 297 -7.33 15.31 12.91
CA ASP A 297 -6.33 16.39 12.91
C ASP A 297 -5.09 16.14 13.79
N ARG A 298 -5.22 15.30 14.82
CA ARG A 298 -4.13 14.91 15.72
C ARG A 298 -3.03 14.08 15.03
N TYR A 299 -3.35 13.46 13.89
CA TYR A 299 -2.41 12.66 13.10
C TYR A 299 -1.93 13.37 11.82
N LEU A 300 -2.27 14.66 11.64
CA LEU A 300 -1.69 15.47 10.56
C LEU A 300 -0.16 15.40 10.64
N MET A 301 0.50 15.08 9.53
CA MET A 301 1.97 15.04 9.52
C MET A 301 2.53 16.47 9.44
N ARG A 302 2.96 17.00 10.59
CA ARG A 302 3.39 18.40 10.71
C ARG A 302 4.90 18.57 10.60
N GLY A 303 5.66 17.50 10.82
CA GLY A 303 7.11 17.51 10.73
C GLY A 303 7.63 17.68 9.30
N GLY A 304 8.90 18.08 9.16
CA GLY A 304 9.55 18.34 7.87
C GLY A 304 9.57 17.13 6.92
N PHE A 305 9.57 15.90 7.44
CA PHE A 305 9.47 14.70 6.60
C PHE A 305 8.07 14.53 6.02
N GLY A 306 7.03 14.59 6.86
CA GLY A 306 5.68 14.19 6.48
C GLY A 306 4.82 15.28 5.85
N ILE A 307 5.08 16.57 6.15
CA ILE A 307 4.25 17.67 5.64
C ILE A 307 4.18 17.75 4.09
N PRO A 308 5.24 17.45 3.31
CA PRO A 308 5.15 17.46 1.86
C PRO A 308 4.19 16.36 1.34
N TYR A 309 4.16 15.20 2.00
CA TYR A 309 3.23 14.11 1.66
C TYR A 309 1.79 14.45 2.01
N GLU A 310 1.57 14.99 3.21
CA GLU A 310 0.24 15.44 3.66
C GLU A 310 -0.30 16.51 2.70
N PHE A 311 0.54 17.47 2.29
CA PHE A 311 0.14 18.53 1.36
C PHE A 311 -0.07 18.04 -0.08
N LEU A 312 0.74 17.10 -0.56
CA LEU A 312 0.60 16.53 -1.92
C LEU A 312 -0.70 15.75 -2.08
N TRP A 313 -1.05 14.91 -1.10
CA TRP A 313 -2.07 13.89 -1.27
C TRP A 313 -3.41 14.19 -0.59
N ALA A 314 -3.41 14.90 0.53
CA ALA A 314 -4.63 15.06 1.31
C ALA A 314 -5.71 15.84 0.55
N ASN A 315 -6.93 15.34 0.61
CA ASN A 315 -8.12 16.03 0.15
C ASN A 315 -9.17 16.06 1.27
N PRO A 316 -9.14 17.06 2.16
CA PRO A 316 -10.08 17.14 3.29
C PRO A 316 -11.53 17.41 2.86
N TYR A 317 -11.76 17.72 1.59
CA TYR A 317 -13.08 18.00 1.05
C TYR A 317 -13.80 16.75 0.54
N GLN A 318 -13.11 15.60 0.49
CA GLN A 318 -13.74 14.33 0.14
C GLN A 318 -14.47 13.74 1.35
N PRO A 319 -15.74 13.33 1.19
CA PRO A 319 -16.45 12.64 2.27
C PRO A 319 -15.78 11.29 2.56
N GLY A 320 -15.77 10.90 3.83
CA GLY A 320 -15.32 9.59 4.29
C GLY A 320 -16.40 8.93 5.15
N LEU A 321 -16.39 7.61 5.19
CA LEU A 321 -17.21 6.81 6.09
C LEU A 321 -16.50 6.65 7.43
N SER A 322 -17.27 6.51 8.51
CA SER A 322 -16.70 6.29 9.83
C SER A 322 -15.98 4.95 9.90
N TYR A 323 -14.69 4.96 10.21
CA TYR A 323 -13.88 3.74 10.37
C TYR A 323 -14.36 2.86 11.54
N PHE A 324 -15.19 3.37 12.46
CA PHE A 324 -15.85 2.56 13.49
C PHE A 324 -16.79 1.48 12.93
N GLN A 325 -17.17 1.59 11.66
CA GLN A 325 -17.98 0.59 10.96
C GLN A 325 -17.14 -0.53 10.32
N LEU A 326 -15.81 -0.40 10.31
CA LEU A 326 -14.94 -1.50 9.90
C LEU A 326 -15.03 -2.64 10.93
N PRO A 327 -14.95 -3.90 10.48
CA PRO A 327 -15.10 -5.04 11.36
C PRO A 327 -13.99 -5.08 12.41
N LEU A 328 -14.34 -5.53 13.61
CA LEU A 328 -13.39 -5.74 14.70
C LEU A 328 -12.52 -6.98 14.47
N VAL A 329 -12.96 -7.89 13.61
CA VAL A 329 -12.22 -9.08 13.18
C VAL A 329 -12.11 -9.05 11.66
N PHE A 330 -10.89 -9.02 11.16
CA PHE A 330 -10.58 -9.05 9.74
C PHE A 330 -9.71 -10.26 9.44
N HIS A 331 -10.12 -11.05 8.45
CA HIS A 331 -9.37 -12.19 7.95
C HIS A 331 -9.27 -12.11 6.44
N ASN A 332 -8.06 -12.24 5.93
CA ASN A 332 -7.79 -12.32 4.50
C ASN A 332 -7.15 -13.67 4.18
N ALA A 333 -7.98 -14.65 3.83
CA ALA A 333 -7.54 -16.01 3.49
C ALA A 333 -6.52 -16.05 2.33
N ALA A 334 -6.55 -15.05 1.43
CA ALA A 334 -5.62 -15.02 0.31
C ALA A 334 -4.19 -14.73 0.78
N THR A 335 -3.99 -13.81 1.74
CA THR A 335 -2.66 -13.46 2.27
C THR A 335 -2.32 -14.19 3.58
N GLY A 336 -3.31 -14.79 4.23
CA GLY A 336 -3.18 -15.34 5.57
C GLY A 336 -3.15 -14.28 6.68
N HIS A 337 -3.39 -13.02 6.36
CA HIS A 337 -3.45 -11.96 7.36
C HIS A 337 -4.72 -12.08 8.20
N PHE A 338 -4.55 -11.89 9.49
CA PHE A 338 -5.64 -11.87 10.45
C PHE A 338 -5.41 -10.77 11.48
N PHE A 339 -6.43 -9.96 11.73
CA PHE A 339 -6.40 -8.90 12.73
C PHE A 339 -7.70 -8.91 13.53
N ALA A 340 -7.57 -8.88 14.85
CA ALA A 340 -8.70 -8.79 15.77
C ALA A 340 -8.47 -7.67 16.76
N ARG A 341 -9.55 -6.96 17.14
CA ARG A 341 -9.53 -5.92 18.17
C ARG A 341 -10.82 -5.90 18.97
N THR A 342 -10.74 -5.39 20.20
CA THR A 342 -11.89 -5.32 21.13
C THR A 342 -12.80 -4.13 20.88
N SER A 343 -12.23 -2.99 20.47
CA SER A 343 -12.95 -1.80 20.00
C SER A 343 -12.03 -0.97 19.10
N TRP A 344 -12.54 0.13 18.55
CA TRP A 344 -11.76 1.12 17.80
C TRP A 344 -11.10 2.19 18.69
N ASP A 345 -11.23 2.07 20.01
CA ASP A 345 -10.63 2.96 20.99
C ASP A 345 -9.12 2.68 21.17
N GLU A 346 -8.42 3.60 21.82
CA GLU A 346 -6.96 3.58 21.93
C GLU A 346 -6.43 2.58 22.96
N ASP A 347 -7.27 2.18 23.91
CA ASP A 347 -6.99 1.18 24.94
C ASP A 347 -7.39 -0.25 24.53
N ALA A 348 -7.87 -0.42 23.30
CA ALA A 348 -8.29 -1.72 22.80
C ALA A 348 -7.15 -2.75 22.88
N THR A 349 -7.49 -3.95 23.33
CA THR A 349 -6.67 -5.14 23.02
C THR A 349 -6.76 -5.39 21.52
N TRP A 350 -5.61 -5.60 20.90
CA TRP A 350 -5.46 -5.90 19.48
C TRP A 350 -4.54 -7.10 19.30
N LEU A 351 -4.83 -7.97 18.33
CA LEU A 351 -4.01 -9.11 17.96
C LEU A 351 -3.89 -9.16 16.45
N GLY A 352 -2.68 -9.38 15.96
CA GLY A 352 -2.41 -9.54 14.53
C GLY A 352 -1.58 -10.77 14.25
N TYR A 353 -1.98 -11.51 13.22
CA TYR A 353 -1.20 -12.57 12.60
C TYR A 353 -0.92 -12.18 11.15
N PHE A 354 0.35 -11.96 10.82
CA PHE A 354 0.80 -11.48 9.51
C PHE A 354 2.26 -11.87 9.30
N ASP A 355 2.65 -12.19 8.07
CA ASP A 355 4.03 -12.56 7.72
C ASP A 355 4.63 -13.65 8.65
N GLY A 356 3.79 -14.60 9.11
CA GLY A 356 4.17 -15.66 10.05
C GLY A 356 4.44 -15.20 11.49
N GLN A 357 4.21 -13.93 11.80
CA GLN A 357 4.33 -13.35 13.14
C GLN A 357 2.96 -13.25 13.80
N LEU A 358 2.90 -13.59 15.09
CA LEU A 358 1.74 -13.35 15.95
C LEU A 358 2.11 -12.27 16.98
N GLN A 359 1.39 -11.16 16.98
CA GLN A 359 1.61 -10.06 17.90
C GLN A 359 0.34 -9.72 18.66
N LEU A 360 0.48 -9.50 19.97
CA LEU A 360 -0.57 -9.01 20.85
C LEU A 360 -0.20 -7.60 21.32
N PHE A 361 -1.12 -6.66 21.17
CA PHE A 361 -1.02 -5.33 21.75
C PHE A 361 -2.03 -5.18 22.89
N ARG A 362 -1.54 -4.87 24.09
CA ARG A 362 -2.35 -4.62 25.28
C ARG A 362 -1.60 -3.69 26.23
N ASP A 363 -2.32 -2.79 26.90
CA ASP A 363 -1.75 -1.86 27.89
C ASP A 363 -0.57 -1.03 27.34
N GLY A 364 -0.67 -0.59 26.09
CA GLY A 364 0.35 0.23 25.43
C GLY A 364 1.60 -0.55 24.97
N LYS A 365 1.60 -1.89 25.03
CA LYS A 365 2.79 -2.72 24.77
C LYS A 365 2.53 -3.77 23.71
N ILE A 366 3.51 -3.95 22.83
CA ILE A 366 3.56 -5.04 21.85
C ILE A 366 4.23 -6.26 22.51
N GLN A 367 3.59 -7.41 22.38
CA GLN A 367 4.12 -8.70 22.76
C GLN A 367 4.18 -9.58 21.51
N THR A 368 5.39 -9.85 21.02
CA THR A 368 5.60 -10.80 19.92
C THR A 368 5.60 -12.21 20.49
N LEU A 369 4.62 -13.00 20.07
CA LEU A 369 4.51 -14.40 20.45
C LEU A 369 5.43 -15.22 19.53
N ARG A 370 6.31 -16.03 20.12
CA ARG A 370 7.31 -16.80 19.36
C ARG A 370 6.60 -17.72 18.35
N ALA A 371 7.11 -17.79 17.12
CA ALA A 371 6.64 -18.72 16.11
C ALA A 371 6.64 -20.15 16.68
N GLY A 372 5.51 -20.84 16.53
CA GLY A 372 5.30 -22.17 17.10
C GLY A 372 5.09 -22.21 18.61
N ALA A 373 5.06 -21.11 19.37
CA ALA A 373 4.67 -21.20 20.79
C ALA A 373 3.19 -21.58 20.88
N THR A 374 2.89 -22.66 21.61
CA THR A 374 1.52 -22.94 22.03
C THR A 374 1.15 -21.87 23.05
N THR A 375 0.27 -20.96 22.67
CA THR A 375 -0.23 -19.91 23.54
C THR A 375 -1.54 -20.35 24.18
N GLN A 376 -1.83 -19.84 25.38
CA GLN A 376 -3.18 -19.98 25.92
C GLN A 376 -4.17 -19.35 24.93
N PRO A 377 -5.39 -19.89 24.80
CA PRO A 377 -6.42 -19.28 23.99
C PRO A 377 -6.53 -17.79 24.28
N VAL A 378 -6.47 -16.96 23.22
CA VAL A 378 -6.57 -15.51 23.35
C VAL A 378 -7.92 -15.07 22.82
N SER A 379 -8.76 -14.54 23.69
CA SER A 379 -10.02 -13.90 23.28
C SER A 379 -9.76 -12.42 22.97
N VAL A 380 -10.16 -11.98 21.79
CA VAL A 380 -10.14 -10.58 21.37
C VAL A 380 -11.49 -10.24 20.74
N GLY A 381 -12.33 -9.53 21.49
CA GLY A 381 -13.72 -9.30 21.10
C GLY A 381 -14.48 -10.62 20.98
N GLU A 382 -15.07 -10.85 19.81
CA GLU A 382 -15.85 -12.05 19.47
C GLU A 382 -14.99 -13.16 18.84
N ALA A 383 -13.69 -12.93 18.63
CA ALA A 383 -12.78 -13.95 18.12
C ALA A 383 -12.08 -14.69 19.26
N LEU A 384 -12.09 -16.02 19.19
CA LEU A 384 -11.20 -16.86 19.98
C LEU A 384 -10.05 -17.35 19.10
N ILE A 385 -8.83 -16.96 19.47
CA ILE A 385 -7.61 -17.33 18.77
C ILE A 385 -6.96 -18.50 19.50
N LEU A 386 -6.74 -19.57 18.77
CA LEU A 386 -6.07 -20.78 19.19
C LEU A 386 -4.80 -20.97 18.36
N THR A 387 -3.77 -21.53 18.97
CA THR A 387 -2.52 -21.89 18.26
C THR A 387 -2.34 -23.39 18.30
N ALA A 388 -2.14 -24.00 17.13
CA ALA A 388 -1.87 -25.42 16.99
C ALA A 388 -0.50 -25.65 16.33
N ARG A 389 -0.03 -26.91 16.36
CA ARG A 389 1.14 -27.37 15.62
C ARG A 389 0.77 -28.62 14.85
N ASP A 390 1.30 -28.78 13.65
CA ASP A 390 0.97 -29.90 12.75
C ASP A 390 1.17 -31.30 13.32
N LYS A 391 2.14 -31.46 14.24
CA LYS A 391 2.47 -32.75 14.85
C LYS A 391 1.69 -33.04 16.13
N GLU A 392 0.94 -32.07 16.63
CA GLU A 392 0.16 -32.19 17.85
C GLU A 392 -1.32 -32.32 17.45
N ASN A 393 -2.01 -33.36 17.94
CA ASN A 393 -3.46 -33.41 17.85
C ASN A 393 -4.01 -32.26 18.71
N GLY A 394 -4.32 -31.12 18.08
CA GLY A 394 -4.85 -29.97 18.77
C GLY A 394 -6.20 -30.35 19.38
N ARG A 395 -6.36 -30.12 20.68
CA ARG A 395 -7.63 -30.30 21.39
C ARG A 395 -7.93 -29.02 22.13
N PHE A 396 -9.09 -28.45 21.85
CA PHE A 396 -9.48 -27.15 22.37
C PHE A 396 -10.90 -27.22 22.92
N ARG A 397 -11.21 -26.26 23.79
CA ARG A 397 -12.58 -25.92 24.12
C ARG A 397 -12.82 -24.47 23.75
N ALA A 398 -13.94 -24.21 23.13
CA ALA A 398 -14.30 -22.89 22.64
C ALA A 398 -15.79 -22.64 22.83
N SER A 399 -16.12 -21.41 23.20
CA SER A 399 -17.50 -20.93 23.37
C SER A 399 -17.77 -19.66 22.54
N SER A 400 -16.89 -19.36 21.58
CA SER A 400 -16.98 -18.17 20.71
C SER A 400 -17.49 -18.58 19.34
N GLU A 401 -18.34 -17.76 18.72
CA GLU A 401 -18.90 -18.05 17.39
C GLU A 401 -17.82 -18.14 16.30
N ALA A 402 -16.77 -17.32 16.40
CA ALA A 402 -15.65 -17.33 15.48
C ALA A 402 -14.36 -17.81 16.16
N VAL A 403 -13.87 -18.98 15.74
CA VAL A 403 -12.62 -19.57 16.22
C VAL A 403 -11.59 -19.59 15.11
N PHE A 404 -10.40 -19.06 15.40
CA PHE A 404 -9.28 -19.03 14.48
C PHE A 404 -8.17 -19.91 15.03
N ILE A 405 -7.77 -20.93 14.27
CA ILE A 405 -6.66 -21.82 14.64
C ILE A 405 -5.48 -21.46 13.76
N LEU A 406 -4.48 -20.81 14.35
CA LEU A 406 -3.30 -20.30 13.69
C LEU A 406 -2.14 -21.29 13.75
N ASN A 407 -1.11 -21.02 12.93
CA ASN A 407 0.19 -21.70 12.93
C ASN A 407 0.15 -23.17 12.48
N LEU A 408 -0.78 -23.49 11.57
CA LEU A 408 -0.82 -24.75 10.84
C LEU A 408 0.03 -24.66 9.55
N THR A 409 0.29 -25.80 8.89
CA THR A 409 0.91 -25.79 7.54
C THR A 409 -0.03 -25.07 6.58
N PRO A 410 0.41 -24.02 5.86
CA PRO A 410 -0.40 -23.36 4.84
C PRO A 410 -0.87 -24.31 3.74
N ARG A 411 -2.11 -24.15 3.28
CA ARG A 411 -2.74 -24.97 2.21
C ARG A 411 -2.64 -26.48 2.44
N ALA A 412 -2.78 -26.92 3.69
CA ALA A 412 -2.86 -28.34 4.03
C ALA A 412 -4.26 -28.71 4.53
N HIS A 413 -4.61 -29.99 4.34
CA HIS A 413 -5.87 -30.57 4.77
C HIS A 413 -5.80 -31.09 6.21
N TYR A 414 -6.85 -30.81 6.97
CA TYR A 414 -7.01 -31.22 8.37
C TYR A 414 -8.37 -31.87 8.58
N ASP A 415 -8.34 -32.97 9.32
CA ASP A 415 -9.53 -33.57 9.90
C ASP A 415 -9.95 -32.71 11.12
N VAL A 416 -11.14 -32.12 11.04
CA VAL A 416 -11.73 -31.28 12.09
C VAL A 416 -12.95 -31.98 12.69
N GLU A 417 -12.83 -32.33 13.97
CA GLU A 417 -13.89 -32.94 14.78
C GLU A 417 -14.39 -31.87 15.76
N ILE A 418 -15.67 -31.50 15.65
CA ILE A 418 -16.37 -30.60 16.57
C ILE A 418 -17.39 -31.47 17.31
N ASP A 419 -17.49 -31.35 18.64
CA ASP A 419 -18.43 -32.16 19.43
C ASP A 419 -19.85 -32.10 18.84
N ASP A 420 -20.51 -33.26 18.78
CA ASP A 420 -21.85 -33.46 18.22
C ASP A 420 -22.01 -33.09 16.72
N GLN A 421 -20.90 -32.93 15.99
CA GLN A 421 -20.89 -32.74 14.53
C GLN A 421 -20.11 -33.85 13.83
N GLU A 422 -20.43 -34.07 12.55
CA GLU A 422 -19.67 -34.99 11.70
C GLU A 422 -18.25 -34.46 11.47
N LEU A 423 -17.29 -35.38 11.35
CA LEU A 423 -15.91 -35.06 10.99
C LEU A 423 -15.87 -34.36 9.63
N ARG A 424 -15.20 -33.21 9.56
CA ARG A 424 -15.03 -32.43 8.32
C ARG A 424 -13.58 -32.43 7.87
N ASP A 425 -13.39 -32.35 6.56
CA ASP A 425 -12.10 -32.06 5.94
C ASP A 425 -12.06 -30.57 5.63
N GLU A 426 -11.13 -29.86 6.25
CA GLU A 426 -10.95 -28.42 6.08
C GLU A 426 -9.53 -28.12 5.61
N GLU A 427 -9.40 -27.17 4.68
CA GLU A 427 -8.11 -26.69 4.19
C GLU A 427 -7.73 -25.38 4.89
N THR A 428 -6.48 -25.30 5.37
CA THR A 428 -5.93 -24.04 5.88
C THR A 428 -5.69 -23.03 4.77
N ASP A 429 -5.78 -21.75 5.08
CA ASP A 429 -5.47 -20.67 4.14
C ASP A 429 -3.97 -20.50 3.82
N ALA A 430 -3.62 -19.42 3.11
CA ALA A 430 -2.23 -19.11 2.73
C ALA A 430 -1.30 -18.79 3.92
N GLY A 431 -1.86 -18.46 5.09
CA GLY A 431 -1.13 -18.24 6.33
C GLY A 431 -1.10 -19.45 7.25
N GLY A 432 -1.77 -20.56 6.91
CA GLY A 432 -1.90 -21.69 7.82
C GLY A 432 -2.94 -21.44 8.91
N THR A 433 -4.04 -20.77 8.58
CA THR A 433 -5.18 -20.52 9.46
C THR A 433 -6.37 -21.38 9.08
N LEU A 434 -6.97 -22.05 10.06
CA LEU A 434 -8.34 -22.58 9.95
C LEU A 434 -9.32 -21.63 10.63
N VAL A 435 -10.45 -21.37 9.95
CA VAL A 435 -11.56 -20.57 10.49
C VAL A 435 -12.74 -21.49 10.74
N LEU A 436 -13.18 -21.58 11.98
CA LEU A 436 -14.30 -22.42 12.40
C LEU A 436 -15.43 -21.54 12.93
N ALA A 437 -16.64 -21.78 12.41
CA ALA A 437 -17.86 -21.22 12.95
C ALA A 437 -18.46 -22.21 13.97
N LEU A 438 -18.70 -21.75 15.20
CA LEU A 438 -19.28 -22.55 16.27
C LEU A 438 -20.68 -22.08 16.64
N PRO A 439 -21.52 -22.96 17.25
CA PRO A 439 -22.80 -22.55 17.82
C PRO A 439 -22.61 -21.52 18.94
N GLU A 440 -23.45 -20.49 18.96
CA GLU A 440 -23.45 -19.44 19.97
C GLU A 440 -23.69 -20.01 21.38
N GLY A 441 -22.87 -19.61 22.36
CA GLY A 441 -23.11 -19.88 23.78
C GLY A 441 -22.89 -21.32 24.25
N ILE A 442 -22.39 -22.22 23.40
CA ILE A 442 -22.12 -23.62 23.75
C ILE A 442 -20.61 -23.87 23.80
N GLU A 443 -20.10 -24.25 24.97
CA GLU A 443 -18.71 -24.72 25.08
C GLU A 443 -18.58 -26.05 24.34
N THR A 444 -17.81 -26.04 23.26
CA THR A 444 -17.68 -27.16 22.33
C THR A 444 -16.23 -27.62 22.27
N GLY A 445 -16.01 -28.93 22.33
CA GLY A 445 -14.70 -29.54 22.07
C GLY A 445 -14.37 -29.48 20.58
N ILE A 446 -13.13 -29.09 20.28
CA ILE A 446 -12.59 -29.09 18.92
C ILE A 446 -11.35 -29.97 18.91
N ARG A 447 -11.25 -30.90 17.96
CA ARG A 447 -10.01 -31.60 17.65
C ARG A 447 -9.62 -31.34 16.20
N VAL A 448 -8.35 -31.00 16.02
CA VAL A 448 -7.75 -30.79 14.69
C VAL A 448 -6.57 -31.73 14.53
N LYS A 449 -6.53 -32.44 13.41
CA LYS A 449 -5.45 -33.37 13.08
C LYS A 449 -5.06 -33.23 11.61
N ARG A 450 -3.75 -33.08 11.34
CA ARG A 450 -3.24 -33.07 9.97
C ARG A 450 -3.55 -34.39 9.28
N ARG A 451 -4.11 -34.32 8.08
CA ARG A 451 -4.31 -35.49 7.24
C ARG A 451 -2.97 -35.88 6.63
N ASN A 452 -2.55 -37.13 6.84
CA ASN A 452 -1.38 -37.66 6.14
C ASN A 452 -1.85 -38.07 4.74
N GLU A 453 -1.26 -37.47 3.71
CA GLU A 453 -1.46 -37.88 2.31
C GLU A 453 -0.90 -39.28 2.04
#